data_AF-A0A962S8G7-F1
#
_entry.id   AF-A0A962S8G7-F1
#
_cell.length_a   1.000
_cell.length_b   1.000
_cell.length_c   1.000
_cell.angle_alpha   90.00
_cell.angle_beta   90.00
_cell.angle_gamma   90.00
#
_symmetry.space_group_name_H-M   'P 1'
#
loop_
_entity.id
_entity.type
_entity.pdbx_description
1 polymer ?
#
loop_
_entity_poly.entity_id
_entity_poly.type
_entity_poly.pdbx_seq_one_letter_code
_entity_poly.pdbx_strand_id
1 'polypeptide(L)' 'TFGIFAAIAMEIAQISPPIGVNLFTIHGISRIDLWKLAKGAAPFLLIQIAMLYVVYFFPEIVLWLPNSMK' A
#
# COMPACT_ATOMS: atom_id res chain seq x y z
N THR A 1 8.75 9.58 -10.94
CA THR A 1 7.39 9.01 -10.82
C THR A 1 7.38 7.50 -10.73
N PHE A 2 8.10 6.77 -11.60
CA PHE A 2 8.14 5.29 -11.56
C PHE A 2 8.50 4.71 -10.17
N GLY A 3 9.54 5.24 -9.50
CA GLY A 3 9.92 4.75 -8.17
C GLY A 3 8.82 4.89 -7.12
N ILE A 4 8.00 5.95 -7.19
CA ILE A 4 6.89 6.18 -6.26
C ILE A 4 5.74 5.23 -6.56
N PHE A 5 5.42 5.03 -7.83
CA PHE A 5 4.43 4.04 -8.27
C PHE A 5 4.83 2.62 -7.83
N ALA A 6 6.11 2.25 -8.02
CA ALA A 6 6.65 0.97 -7.58
C ALA A 6 6.58 0.81 -6.06
N ALA A 7 6.90 1.86 -5.29
CA ALA A 7 6.81 1.83 -3.83
C ALA A 7 5.37 1.59 -3.35
N ILE A 8 4.38 2.31 -3.91
CA ILE A 8 2.97 2.11 -3.55
C ILE A 8 2.51 0.70 -3.94
N ALA A 9 2.90 0.20 -5.12
CA ALA A 9 2.58 -1.16 -5.55
C ALA A 9 3.18 -2.24 -4.62
N MET A 10 4.38 -2.02 -4.10
CA MET A 10 5.00 -2.90 -3.10
C MET A 10 4.23 -2.89 -1.77
N GLU A 11 3.82 -1.73 -1.28
CA GLU A 11 3.01 -1.61 -0.06
C GLU A 11 1.68 -2.36 -0.20
N ILE A 12 1.00 -2.21 -1.35
CA ILE A 12 -0.23 -2.95 -1.68
C ILE A 12 0.01 -4.46 -1.61
N ALA A 13 1.13 -4.95 -2.14
CA ALA A 13 1.49 -6.37 -2.09
C ALA A 13 1.67 -6.87 -0.64
N GLN A 14 2.29 -6.07 0.24
CA GLN A 14 2.54 -6.46 1.63
C GLN A 14 1.28 -6.57 2.49
N ILE A 15 0.21 -5.85 2.16
CA ILE A 15 -1.07 -5.90 2.88
C ILE A 15 -2.12 -6.80 2.20
N SER A 16 -1.89 -7.26 0.97
CA SER A 16 -2.83 -8.11 0.23
C SER A 16 -2.57 -9.59 0.54
N PRO A 17 -3.59 -10.39 0.90
CA PRO A 17 -3.43 -11.80 1.30
C PRO A 17 -2.56 -12.72 0.42
N PRO A 18 -2.50 -12.60 -0.92
CA PRO A 18 -1.65 -13.49 -1.73
C PRO A 18 -0.14 -13.38 -1.42
N ILE A 19 0.33 -12.23 -0.93
CA ILE A 19 1.74 -12.03 -0.52
C ILE A 19 1.79 -11.65 0.96
N GLY A 20 1.08 -10.58 1.34
CA GLY A 20 0.49 -10.40 2.66
C GLY A 20 1.47 -10.39 3.83
N VAL A 21 2.75 -10.09 3.60
CA VAL A 21 3.82 -10.21 4.61
C VAL A 21 3.43 -9.56 5.94
N ASN A 22 2.79 -8.39 5.89
CA ASN A 22 2.36 -7.68 7.09
C ASN A 22 1.20 -8.41 7.79
N LEU A 23 0.23 -8.94 7.03
CA LEU A 23 -0.88 -9.73 7.56
C LEU A 23 -0.41 -11.05 8.17
N PHE A 24 0.51 -11.76 7.52
CA PHE A 24 1.10 -13.00 8.04
C PHE A 24 1.93 -12.78 9.30
N THR A 25 2.68 -11.67 9.35
CA THR A 25 3.46 -11.29 10.54
C THR A 25 2.53 -11.02 11.73
N ILE A 26 1.46 -10.24 11.53
CA ILE A 26 0.48 -9.97 12.59
C ILE A 26 -0.25 -11.24 13.00
N HIS A 27 -0.64 -12.10 12.06
CA HIS A 27 -1.24 -13.39 12.35
C HIS A 27 -0.33 -14.24 13.25
N GLY A 28 0.96 -14.31 12.95
CA GLY A 28 1.94 -15.06 13.73
C GLY A 28 2.12 -14.56 15.17
N ILE A 29 2.03 -13.26 15.40
CA ILE A 29 2.20 -12.65 16.74
C ILE A 29 0.89 -12.65 17.53
N SER A 30 -0.21 -12.23 16.90
CA SER A 30 -1.50 -12.01 17.57
C SER A 30 -2.37 -13.27 17.69
N ARG A 31 -2.09 -14.31 16.88
CA ARG A 31 -2.93 -15.50 16.70
C ARG A 31 -4.37 -15.20 16.28
N ILE A 32 -4.66 -13.99 15.80
CA ILE A 32 -5.96 -13.63 15.21
C ILE A 32 -6.04 -14.24 13.82
N ASP A 33 -7.18 -14.85 13.49
CA ASP A 33 -7.44 -15.42 12.18
C ASP A 33 -7.09 -14.47 11.01
N LEU A 34 -6.39 -14.99 10.00
CA LEU A 34 -5.87 -14.22 8.87
C LEU A 34 -7.00 -13.53 8.09
N TRP A 35 -8.16 -14.18 7.96
CA TRP A 35 -9.31 -13.61 7.26
C TRP A 35 -9.93 -12.44 8.03
N LYS A 36 -9.93 -12.51 9.36
CA LYS A 36 -10.35 -11.40 10.23
C LYS A 36 -9.41 -10.21 10.10
N LEU A 37 -8.10 -10.45 10.04
CA LEU A 37 -7.10 -9.40 9.81
C LEU A 37 -7.23 -8.80 8.39
N ALA A 38 -7.36 -9.64 7.37
CA ALA A 38 -7.52 -9.21 5.98
C ALA A 38 -8.76 -8.33 5.79
N LYS A 39 -9.89 -8.69 6.41
CA LYS A 39 -11.10 -7.85 6.42
C LYS A 39 -10.89 -6.51 7.11
N GLY A 40 -10.15 -6.50 8.22
CA GLY A 40 -9.79 -5.26 8.92
C GLY A 40 -8.86 -4.36 8.09
N ALA A 41 -7.99 -4.96 7.26
CA ALA A 41 -7.05 -4.25 6.40
C ALA A 41 -7.67 -3.81 5.04
N ALA A 42 -8.80 -4.39 4.63
CA ALA A 42 -9.50 -4.07 3.39
C ALA A 42 -9.75 -2.56 3.14
N PRO A 43 -10.21 -1.74 4.11
CA PRO A 43 -10.36 -0.30 3.87
C PRO A 43 -9.02 0.39 3.55
N PHE A 44 -7.92 -0.03 4.18
CA PHE A 44 -6.59 0.52 3.89
C PHE A 44 -6.10 0.11 2.50
N LEU A 45 -6.39 -1.14 2.08
CA LEU A 45 -6.09 -1.60 0.73
C LEU A 45 -6.80 -0.74 -0.33
N LEU A 46 -8.08 -0.40 -0.11
CA LEU A 46 -8.83 0.48 -1.00
C LEU A 46 -8.23 1.89 -1.07
N ILE A 47 -7.79 2.45 0.05
CA ILE A 47 -7.12 3.76 0.10
C ILE A 47 -5.80 3.72 -0.69
N GLN A 48 -5.01 2.65 -0.53
CA GLN A 48 -3.76 2.48 -1.28
C GLN A 48 -3.98 2.37 -2.79
N ILE A 49 -4.99 1.60 -3.21
CA ILE A 49 -5.39 1.51 -4.62
C ILE A 49 -5.86 2.87 -5.15
N ALA A 50 -6.69 3.59 -4.39
CA ALA A 50 -7.12 4.93 -4.77
C ALA A 50 -5.94 5.89 -4.91
N MET A 51 -4.98 5.84 -3.97
CA MET A 51 -3.76 6.64 -4.03
C MET A 51 -2.92 6.30 -5.27
N LEU A 52 -2.82 5.03 -5.64
CA LEU A 52 -2.15 4.60 -6.88
C LEU A 52 -2.78 5.27 -8.11
N TYR A 53 -4.12 5.29 -8.21
CA TYR A 53 -4.83 5.97 -9.29
C TYR A 53 -4.64 7.49 -9.26
N VAL A 54 -4.70 8.11 -8.07
CA VAL A 54 -4.46 9.54 -7.90
C VAL A 54 -3.05 9.91 -8.39
N VAL A 55 -2.03 9.16 -8.00
CA VAL A 55 -0.64 9.41 -8.43
C VAL A 55 -0.46 9.14 -9.93
N TYR A 56 -1.19 8.17 -10.48
CA TYR A 56 -1.18 7.88 -11.91
C TYR A 56 -1.76 9.03 -12.74
N PHE A 57 -2.92 9.57 -12.36
CA PHE A 57 -3.57 10.67 -13.09
C PHE A 57 -3.00 12.06 -12.75
N PHE A 58 -2.50 12.26 -11.52
CA PHE A 58 -1.99 13.53 -11.02
C PHE A 58 -0.55 13.36 -10.49
N PRO A 59 0.43 13.11 -11.38
CA PRO A 59 1.81 12.85 -10.98
C PRO A 59 2.50 14.05 -10.32
N GLU A 60 2.00 15.26 -10.55
CA GLU A 60 2.54 16.50 -9.99
C GLU A 60 2.51 16.51 -8.46
N ILE A 61 1.52 15.85 -7.84
CA ILE A 61 1.36 15.74 -6.38
C ILE A 61 2.62 15.13 -5.75
N VAL A 62 3.22 14.13 -6.40
CA VAL A 62 4.38 13.41 -5.90
C VAL A 62 5.70 13.92 -6.46
N LEU A 63 5.65 14.76 -7.50
CA LEU A 63 6.83 15.34 -8.14
C LEU A 63 7.17 16.72 -7.57
N TRP A 64 6.27 17.39 -6.86
CA TRP A 64 6.52 18.69 -6.24
C TRP A 64 7.78 18.69 -5.37
N LEU A 65 7.84 17.79 -4.37
CA LEU A 65 8.98 17.75 -3.45
C LEU A 65 10.31 17.41 -4.17
N PRO A 66 10.41 16.35 -5.01
CA PRO A 66 11.61 16.09 -5.80
C PRO A 66 12.06 17.26 -6.70
N ASN A 67 11.12 18.03 -7.24
CA ASN A 67 11.42 19.19 -8.08
C ASN A 67 11.89 20.39 -7.25
N SER A 68 11.43 20.54 -6.00
CA SER A 68 11.81 21.61 -5.08
C SER A 68 13.13 21.35 -4.33
N MET A 69 13.63 20.12 -4.32
CA MET A 69 14.92 19.76 -3.70
C MET A 69 16.12 19.92 -4.65
N LYS A 70 15.92 20.52 -5.83
CA LYS A 70 16.99 20.86 -6.77
C LYS A 70 17.72 22.13 -6.37
#